data_AF-A0A6N7H989-F1
#
_entry.id   AF-A0A6N7H989-F1
#
_cell.length_a   1.000
_cell.length_b   1.000
_cell.length_c   1.000
_cell.angle_alpha   90.00
_cell.angle_beta   90.00
_cell.angle_gamma   90.00
#
_symmetry.space_group_name_H-M   'P 1'
#
loop_
_entity.id
_entity.type
_entity.pdbx_description
1 polymer ?
#
loop_
_entity_poly.entity_id
_entity_poly.type
_entity_poly.pdbx_seq_one_letter_code
_entity_poly.pdbx_strand_id
1 'polypeptide(L)'
;MLRSDLFAVTALPPVPAMTGLLPLHVAPQNGEALASWIARLSVDLRLSPLVLGRMAFGIDAAVDPEWWRRPSAETLALIAKRTGVGTSELAAMTFTGWTSARDDETPQRLGGRCRSASPPHYSRSDRRVNICPLCLAEDRRGYLRLLWMNGWAGVCPEHRVILTGRCPSCRCVLRVA
;
A
#
# COMPACT_ATOMS: atom_id res chain seq x y z
N MET A 1 -41.28 -30.25 14.32
CA MET A 1 -39.92 -29.71 14.13
C MET A 1 -39.86 -29.11 12.73
N LEU A 2 -39.87 -27.78 12.61
CA LEU A 2 -39.78 -27.13 11.31
C LEU A 2 -38.32 -27.16 10.82
N ARG A 3 -38.12 -27.36 9.52
CA ARG A 3 -36.80 -27.40 8.84
C ARG A 3 -35.97 -26.11 8.97
N SER A 4 -36.52 -25.04 9.55
CA SER A 4 -35.93 -23.71 9.68
C SER A 4 -34.75 -23.64 10.66
N ASP A 5 -34.68 -24.56 11.63
CA ASP A 5 -33.66 -24.51 12.68
C ASP A 5 -32.30 -25.11 12.25
N LEU A 6 -32.24 -25.78 11.09
CA LEU A 6 -31.03 -26.41 10.57
C LEU A 6 -30.02 -25.41 9.98
N PHE A 7 -30.43 -24.16 9.75
CA PHE A 7 -29.58 -23.10 9.19
C PHE A 7 -29.46 -21.88 10.11
N ALA A 8 -29.63 -22.05 11.42
CA ALA A 8 -29.36 -20.99 12.38
C ALA A 8 -27.85 -20.64 12.35
N VAL A 9 -27.49 -19.67 11.51
CA VAL A 9 -26.13 -19.10 11.48
C VAL A 9 -25.98 -18.21 12.69
N THR A 10 -25.37 -18.74 13.75
CA THR A 10 -24.97 -17.93 14.89
C THR A 10 -23.77 -17.07 14.45
N ALA A 11 -23.96 -15.75 14.40
CA ALA A 11 -22.84 -14.83 14.20
C ALA A 11 -21.85 -15.04 15.35
N LEU A 12 -20.60 -15.37 15.02
CA LEU A 12 -19.54 -15.39 16.03
C LEU A 12 -19.46 -13.98 16.65
N PRO A 13 -19.30 -13.90 17.99
CA PRO A 13 -19.07 -12.61 18.63
C PRO A 13 -17.88 -11.92 17.96
N PRO A 14 -17.90 -10.57 17.83
CA PRO A 14 -16.79 -9.85 17.23
C PRO A 14 -15.50 -10.20 17.98
N VAL A 15 -14.49 -10.64 17.24
CA VAL A 15 -13.17 -10.95 17.80
C VAL A 15 -12.69 -9.70 18.54
N PRO A 16 -12.36 -9.78 19.84
CA PRO A 16 -11.90 -8.62 20.58
C PRO A 16 -10.67 -8.04 19.88
N ALA A 17 -10.61 -6.72 19.78
CA ALA A 17 -9.45 -6.04 19.23
C ALA A 17 -8.22 -6.51 19.99
N MET A 18 -7.25 -7.12 19.28
CA MET A 18 -5.95 -7.47 19.90
C MET A 18 -5.44 -6.24 20.62
N THR A 19 -4.84 -6.34 21.81
CA THR A 19 -4.40 -5.17 22.61
C THR A 19 -2.89 -5.22 22.88
N GLY A 20 -2.12 -5.74 21.92
CA GLY A 20 -0.66 -5.78 21.98
C GLY A 20 0.01 -5.38 20.66
N LEU A 21 1.35 -5.39 20.71
CA LEU A 21 2.20 -5.35 19.52
C LEU A 21 1.93 -6.58 18.65
N LEU A 22 2.11 -6.43 17.34
CA LEU A 22 2.14 -7.55 16.43
C LEU A 22 3.28 -8.51 16.83
N PRO A 23 3.11 -9.82 16.65
CA PRO A 23 4.07 -10.83 17.12
C PRO A 23 5.40 -10.81 16.32
N LEU A 24 5.51 -9.96 15.30
CA LEU A 24 6.67 -9.84 14.45
C LEU A 24 6.98 -8.37 14.20
N HIS A 25 8.26 -8.02 14.36
CA HIS A 25 8.79 -6.73 13.95
C HIS A 25 9.45 -6.86 12.56
N VAL A 26 9.06 -5.99 11.63
CA VAL A 26 9.66 -5.87 10.31
C VAL A 26 10.13 -4.44 10.14
N ALA A 27 11.45 -4.25 10.10
CA ALA A 27 12.03 -2.92 9.89
C ALA A 27 11.68 -2.39 8.48
N PRO A 28 11.25 -1.11 8.37
CA PRO A 28 11.14 -0.41 7.09
C PRO A 28 12.48 -0.33 6.35
N GLN A 29 12.43 -0.33 5.02
CA GLN A 29 13.61 -0.05 4.19
C GLN A 29 13.72 1.44 3.87
N ASN A 30 14.93 1.88 3.52
CA ASN A 30 15.17 3.27 3.11
C ASN A 30 14.32 3.64 1.88
N GLY A 31 13.55 4.72 2.03
CA GLY A 31 12.68 5.24 0.98
C GLY A 31 11.53 4.31 0.60
N GLU A 32 11.21 3.32 1.44
CA GLU A 32 10.10 2.39 1.20
C GLU A 32 8.74 3.09 1.29
N ALA A 33 7.83 2.74 0.36
CA ALA A 33 6.45 3.18 0.44
C ALA A 33 5.69 2.41 1.54
N LEU A 34 4.79 3.08 2.27
CA LEU A 34 3.99 2.45 3.33
C LEU A 34 3.24 1.21 2.82
N ALA A 35 2.67 1.25 1.62
CA ALA A 35 2.03 0.10 0.99
C ALA A 35 2.97 -1.09 0.77
N SER A 36 4.21 -0.85 0.36
CA SER A 36 5.22 -1.90 0.18
C SER A 36 5.54 -2.58 1.51
N TRP A 37 5.75 -1.78 2.54
CA TRP A 37 6.08 -2.30 3.86
C TRP A 37 4.92 -3.09 4.46
N ILE A 38 3.68 -2.61 4.33
CA ILE A 38 2.48 -3.35 4.75
C ILE A 38 2.36 -4.67 3.99
N ALA A 39 2.65 -4.69 2.69
CA ALA A 39 2.64 -5.93 1.91
C ALA A 39 3.69 -6.93 2.41
N ARG A 40 4.91 -6.47 2.72
CA ARG A 40 5.95 -7.31 3.32
C ARG A 40 5.56 -7.83 4.71
N LEU A 41 5.04 -6.95 5.57
CA LEU A 41 4.57 -7.31 6.90
C LEU A 41 3.43 -8.36 6.81
N SER A 42 2.55 -8.20 5.84
CA SER A 42 1.45 -9.15 5.56
C SER A 42 1.99 -10.52 5.15
N VAL A 43 2.99 -10.57 4.25
CA VAL A 43 3.64 -11.83 3.84
C VAL A 43 4.26 -12.53 5.04
N ASP A 44 4.98 -11.81 5.90
CA ASP A 44 5.68 -12.41 7.03
C ASP A 44 4.70 -12.89 8.12
N LEU A 45 3.56 -12.19 8.29
CA LEU A 45 2.46 -12.60 9.16
C LEU A 45 1.51 -13.63 8.51
N ARG A 46 1.72 -14.00 7.24
CA ARG A 46 0.84 -14.89 6.45
C ARG A 46 -0.61 -14.41 6.37
N LEU A 47 -0.80 -13.09 6.32
CA LEU A 47 -2.10 -12.44 6.15
C LEU A 47 -2.17 -11.76 4.78
N SER A 48 -3.37 -11.46 4.30
CA SER A 48 -3.51 -10.54 3.17
C SER A 48 -3.40 -9.09 3.66
N PRO A 49 -2.92 -8.15 2.83
CA PRO A 49 -2.85 -6.73 3.21
C PRO A 49 -4.21 -6.14 3.63
N LEU A 50 -5.30 -6.60 3.00
CA LEU A 50 -6.66 -6.20 3.37
C LEU A 50 -7.04 -6.69 4.77
N VAL A 51 -6.76 -7.95 5.08
CA VAL A 51 -7.06 -8.54 6.40
C VAL A 51 -6.20 -7.90 7.48
N LEU A 52 -4.90 -7.71 7.22
CA LEU A 52 -4.00 -7.03 8.16
C LEU A 52 -4.46 -5.60 8.42
N GLY A 53 -4.78 -4.83 7.37
CA GLY A 53 -5.28 -3.46 7.49
C GLY A 53 -6.54 -3.38 8.36
N ARG A 54 -7.51 -4.28 8.11
CA ARG A 54 -8.76 -4.32 8.87
C ARG A 54 -8.56 -4.74 10.32
N MET A 55 -7.81 -5.82 10.57
CA MET A 55 -7.67 -6.39 11.91
C MET A 55 -6.69 -5.64 12.81
N ALA A 56 -5.55 -5.20 12.27
CA ALA A 56 -4.50 -4.55 13.06
C ALA A 56 -4.70 -3.04 13.17
N PHE A 57 -5.17 -2.40 12.09
CA PHE A 57 -5.24 -0.94 11.98
C PHE A 57 -6.66 -0.39 11.90
N GLY A 58 -7.69 -1.24 11.82
CA GLY A 58 -9.08 -0.79 11.70
C GLY A 58 -9.39 -0.12 10.37
N ILE A 59 -8.56 -0.33 9.34
CA ILE A 59 -8.68 0.33 8.05
C ILE A 59 -9.37 -0.60 7.06
N ASP A 60 -10.45 -0.11 6.46
CA ASP A 60 -11.09 -0.81 5.35
C ASP A 60 -10.51 -0.35 4.00
N ALA A 61 -9.44 -1.03 3.59
CA ALA A 61 -8.79 -0.78 2.30
C ALA A 61 -9.66 -1.18 1.08
N ALA A 62 -10.85 -1.76 1.29
CA ALA A 62 -11.85 -1.93 0.24
C ALA A 62 -12.67 -0.67 -0.01
N VAL A 63 -12.84 0.18 1.01
CA VAL A 63 -13.50 1.49 0.93
C VAL A 63 -12.53 2.54 0.40
N ASP A 64 -11.31 2.58 0.97
CA ASP A 64 -10.25 3.46 0.51
C ASP A 64 -9.00 2.64 0.10
N PRO A 65 -8.87 2.29 -1.19
CA PRO A 65 -7.72 1.54 -1.72
C PRO A 65 -6.35 2.22 -1.58
N GLU A 66 -6.31 3.54 -1.40
CA GLU A 66 -5.09 4.35 -1.40
C GLU A 66 -4.85 5.09 -0.09
N TRP A 67 -5.54 4.68 0.98
CA TRP A 67 -5.42 5.25 2.33
C TRP A 67 -3.97 5.46 2.80
N TRP A 68 -3.06 4.59 2.34
CA TRP A 68 -1.63 4.59 2.68
C TRP A 68 -0.84 5.74 2.04
N ARG A 69 -1.39 6.47 1.06
CA ARG A 69 -0.72 7.63 0.44
C ARG A 69 -0.63 8.80 1.41
N ARG A 70 -1.75 9.16 2.03
CA ARG A 70 -1.87 10.28 2.99
C ARG A 70 -2.72 9.89 4.20
N PRO A 71 -2.27 8.92 5.02
CA PRO A 71 -3.00 8.52 6.23
C PRO A 71 -3.08 9.67 7.24
N SER A 72 -4.13 9.67 8.05
CA SER A 72 -4.25 10.62 9.17
C SER A 72 -3.16 10.38 10.22
N ALA A 73 -2.84 11.40 11.02
CA ALA A 73 -1.89 11.28 12.12
C ALA A 73 -2.33 10.22 13.15
N GLU A 74 -3.64 10.08 13.39
CA GLU A 74 -4.23 9.05 14.25
C GLU A 74 -3.97 7.64 13.70
N THR A 75 -4.12 7.47 12.39
CA THR A 75 -3.83 6.20 11.71
C THR A 75 -2.36 5.82 11.85
N LEU A 76 -1.45 6.77 11.64
CA LEU A 76 -0.01 6.55 11.81
C LEU A 76 0.35 6.22 13.27
N ALA A 77 -0.26 6.91 14.24
CA ALA A 77 -0.07 6.63 15.66
C ALA A 77 -0.56 5.22 16.04
N LEU A 78 -1.68 4.77 15.46
CA LEU A 78 -2.18 3.41 15.65
C LEU A 78 -1.23 2.36 15.06
N ILE A 79 -0.75 2.57 13.83
CA ILE A 79 0.23 1.66 13.20
C ILE A 79 1.51 1.61 14.04
N ALA A 80 2.02 2.75 14.50
CA ALA A 80 3.19 2.82 15.37
C ALA A 80 2.99 2.02 16.67
N LYS A 81 1.85 2.22 17.34
CA LYS A 81 1.49 1.49 18.57
C LYS A 81 1.42 -0.02 18.35
N ARG A 82 1.03 -0.48 17.16
CA ARG A 82 0.90 -1.90 16.81
C ARG A 82 2.19 -2.56 16.38
N THR A 83 3.08 -1.81 15.75
CA THR A 83 4.24 -2.39 15.04
C THR A 83 5.57 -2.06 15.71
N GLY A 84 5.57 -1.07 16.61
CA GLY A 84 6.77 -0.53 17.25
C GLY A 84 7.61 0.38 16.35
N VAL A 85 7.17 0.62 15.09
CA VAL A 85 7.83 1.57 14.18
C VAL A 85 7.49 3.00 14.58
N GLY A 86 8.46 3.91 14.52
CA GLY A 86 8.25 5.32 14.88
C GLY A 86 7.24 6.01 13.97
N THR A 87 6.41 6.91 14.52
CA THR A 87 5.43 7.67 13.72
C THR A 87 6.08 8.54 12.65
N SER A 88 7.26 9.12 12.93
CA SER A 88 8.04 9.91 11.98
C SER A 88 8.57 9.06 10.82
N GLU A 89 9.00 7.83 11.12
CA GLU A 89 9.45 6.87 10.11
C GLU A 89 8.29 6.43 9.23
N LEU A 90 7.13 6.10 9.82
CA LEU A 90 5.92 5.80 9.07
C LEU A 90 5.45 6.98 8.21
N ALA A 91 5.53 8.21 8.73
CA ALA A 91 5.19 9.41 7.95
C ALA A 91 6.13 9.59 6.75
N ALA A 92 7.43 9.33 6.91
CA ALA A 92 8.42 9.40 5.83
C ALA A 92 8.19 8.36 4.71
N MET A 93 7.43 7.30 4.99
CA MET A 93 7.00 6.28 4.02
C MET A 93 5.72 6.68 3.25
N THR A 94 5.21 7.89 3.45
CA THR A 94 3.95 8.41 2.88
C THR A 94 4.15 9.78 2.24
N PHE A 95 3.12 10.30 1.57
CA PHE A 95 3.10 11.66 1.03
C PHE A 95 2.58 12.71 2.02
N THR A 96 2.36 12.37 3.29
CA THR A 96 1.82 13.31 4.31
C THR A 96 2.65 14.59 4.44
N GLY A 97 3.98 14.50 4.39
CA GLY A 97 4.89 15.65 4.43
C GLY A 97 5.10 16.37 3.10
N TRP A 98 4.49 15.91 2.01
CA TRP A 98 4.69 16.47 0.66
C TRP A 98 3.58 17.47 0.33
N THR A 99 3.94 18.57 -0.33
CA THR A 99 2.95 19.48 -0.93
C THR A 99 2.13 18.71 -1.96
N SER A 100 0.80 18.80 -1.89
CA SER A 100 -0.09 18.21 -2.89
C SER A 100 -0.45 19.26 -3.94
N ALA A 101 -0.06 19.06 -5.19
CA ALA A 101 -0.68 19.73 -6.34
C ALA A 101 -1.61 18.76 -7.08
N ARG A 102 -2.41 19.31 -8.01
CA ARG A 102 -3.42 18.56 -8.74
C ARG A 102 -2.76 17.44 -9.57
N ASP A 103 -3.23 16.22 -9.33
CA ASP A 103 -2.82 14.99 -10.02
C ASP A 103 -1.37 14.55 -9.77
N ASP A 104 -0.70 15.06 -8.72
CA ASP A 104 0.70 14.70 -8.41
C ASP A 104 0.86 13.21 -8.09
N GLU A 105 -0.17 12.63 -7.48
CA GLU A 105 -0.18 11.24 -7.03
C GLU A 105 -0.89 10.33 -8.04
N THR A 106 -1.37 10.89 -9.16
CA THR A 106 -2.08 10.14 -10.20
C THR A 106 -1.14 9.14 -10.88
N PRO A 107 -1.46 7.84 -10.83
CA PRO A 107 -0.71 6.81 -11.53
C PRO A 107 -0.61 7.12 -13.03
N GLN A 108 0.58 6.93 -13.61
CA GLN A 108 0.83 7.09 -15.05
C GLN A 108 0.48 8.48 -15.61
N ARG A 109 0.64 9.54 -14.80
CA ARG A 109 0.58 10.93 -15.26
C ARG A 109 1.42 11.22 -16.50
N LEU A 110 2.61 10.61 -16.56
CA LEU A 110 3.54 10.72 -17.69
C LEU A 110 3.22 9.76 -18.86
N GLY A 111 2.16 8.95 -18.75
CA GLY A 111 1.71 8.07 -19.81
C GLY A 111 0.91 8.83 -20.87
N GLY A 112 1.10 8.50 -22.16
CA GLY A 112 0.42 9.17 -23.29
C GLY A 112 -1.12 9.07 -23.33
N ARG A 113 -1.76 8.53 -22.29
CA ARG A 113 -3.22 8.44 -22.11
C ARG A 113 -3.74 9.28 -20.93
N CYS A 114 -2.90 10.10 -20.28
CA CYS A 114 -3.37 10.98 -19.23
C CYS A 114 -4.15 12.15 -19.84
N ARG A 115 -5.48 12.01 -19.94
CA ARG A 115 -6.37 13.12 -20.29
C ARG A 115 -6.70 13.87 -19.00
N SER A 116 -6.13 15.06 -18.84
CA SER A 116 -6.36 15.97 -17.68
C SER A 116 -7.81 16.47 -17.52
N ALA A 117 -8.76 15.94 -18.29
CA ALA A 117 -10.10 16.50 -18.47
C ALA A 117 -11.24 15.68 -17.85
N SER A 118 -10.99 14.47 -17.33
CA SER A 118 -12.04 13.68 -16.68
C SER A 118 -11.82 13.63 -15.16
N PRO A 119 -12.86 13.84 -14.33
CA PRO A 119 -12.77 13.51 -12.92
C PRO A 119 -12.34 12.05 -12.81
N PRO A 120 -11.36 11.71 -11.97
CA PRO A 120 -11.00 10.32 -11.78
C PRO A 120 -12.20 9.66 -11.12
N HIS A 121 -13.02 8.97 -11.91
CA HIS A 121 -13.72 7.82 -11.38
C HIS A 121 -12.60 6.87 -10.94
N TYR A 122 -12.25 6.92 -9.65
CA TYR A 122 -11.33 6.02 -8.97
C TYR A 122 -11.89 4.60 -9.06
N SER A 123 -11.84 4.02 -10.25
CA SER A 123 -12.12 2.62 -10.44
C SER A 123 -10.95 1.86 -9.83
N ARG A 124 -11.25 0.71 -9.24
CA ARG A 124 -10.30 -0.28 -8.68
C ARG A 124 -9.12 -0.67 -9.62
N SER A 125 -9.13 -0.18 -10.87
CA SER A 125 -8.15 -0.46 -11.91
C SER A 125 -6.86 0.40 -11.84
N ASP A 126 -6.74 1.34 -10.89
CA ASP A 126 -5.67 2.35 -10.86
C ASP A 126 -4.51 2.12 -9.87
N ARG A 127 -4.38 0.94 -9.25
CA ARG A 127 -3.20 0.64 -8.40
C ARG A 127 -1.90 0.40 -9.17
N ARG A 128 -1.74 0.97 -10.36
CA ARG A 128 -0.59 0.68 -11.23
C ARG A 128 0.66 1.38 -10.68
N VAL A 129 1.79 0.68 -10.72
CA VAL A 129 3.08 1.23 -10.28
C VAL A 129 4.11 1.08 -11.38
N ASN A 130 4.98 2.08 -11.51
CA ASN A 130 6.19 1.97 -12.33
C ASN A 130 7.37 1.66 -11.42
N ILE A 131 8.27 0.78 -11.84
CA ILE A 131 9.43 0.35 -11.04
C ILE A 131 10.73 0.55 -11.80
N CYS A 132 11.85 0.54 -11.07
CA CYS A 132 13.15 0.29 -11.69
C CYS A 132 13.47 -1.21 -11.58
N PRO A 133 13.66 -1.93 -12.70
CA PRO A 133 14.01 -3.35 -12.66
C PRO A 133 15.43 -3.59 -12.13
N LEU A 134 16.34 -2.62 -12.31
CA LEU A 134 17.72 -2.71 -11.82
C LEU A 134 17.76 -2.62 -10.29
N CYS A 135 17.08 -1.63 -9.71
CA CYS A 135 16.92 -1.55 -8.26
C CYS A 135 16.34 -2.86 -7.68
N LEU A 136 15.27 -3.40 -8.26
CA LEU A 136 14.67 -4.64 -7.74
C LEU A 136 15.59 -5.86 -7.87
N ALA A 137 16.50 -5.88 -8.84
CA ALA A 137 17.48 -6.95 -9.00
C ALA A 137 18.63 -6.85 -7.99
N GLU A 138 18.98 -5.63 -7.57
CA GLU A 138 20.02 -5.37 -6.55
C GLU A 138 19.48 -5.53 -5.12
N ASP A 139 18.20 -5.23 -4.90
CA ASP A 139 17.55 -5.32 -3.60
C ASP A 139 17.53 -6.80 -3.11
N ARG A 140 18.16 -7.09 -1.96
CA ARG A 140 18.11 -8.43 -1.33
C ARG A 140 16.67 -8.95 -1.14
N ARG A 141 15.76 -8.04 -0.81
CA ARG A 141 14.32 -8.26 -0.77
C ARG A 141 13.66 -7.06 -1.44
N GLY A 142 13.17 -7.26 -2.66
CA GLY A 142 12.54 -6.21 -3.46
C GLY A 142 11.41 -5.50 -2.70
N TYR A 143 11.39 -4.18 -2.82
CA TYR A 143 10.39 -3.32 -2.20
C TYR A 143 10.06 -2.15 -3.13
N LEU A 144 8.86 -1.57 -2.98
CA LEU A 144 8.48 -0.39 -3.74
C LEU A 144 8.95 0.86 -3.01
N ARG A 145 9.67 1.73 -3.72
CA ARG A 145 10.14 3.01 -3.20
C ARG A 145 9.01 4.04 -3.25
N LEU A 146 8.90 4.90 -2.24
CA LEU A 146 7.89 5.96 -2.16
C LEU A 146 7.95 6.89 -3.38
N LEU A 147 9.16 7.23 -3.85
CA LEU A 147 9.33 8.06 -5.04
C LEU A 147 8.59 7.49 -6.25
N TRP A 148 8.59 6.16 -6.43
CA TRP A 148 7.91 5.52 -7.56
C TRP A 148 6.38 5.59 -7.50
N MET A 149 5.84 5.86 -6.31
CA MET A 149 4.41 6.03 -6.08
C MET A 149 3.93 7.44 -6.46
N ASN A 150 4.85 8.36 -6.74
CA ASN A 150 4.57 9.70 -7.22
C ASN A 150 4.33 9.66 -8.75
N GLY A 151 3.26 10.27 -9.23
CA GLY A 151 2.89 10.30 -10.64
C GLY A 151 3.95 10.98 -11.54
N TRP A 152 4.78 11.86 -10.96
CA TRP A 152 5.88 12.53 -11.65
C TRP A 152 7.16 11.71 -11.76
N ALA A 153 7.26 10.59 -11.07
CA ALA A 153 8.43 9.72 -11.17
C ALA A 153 8.41 8.96 -12.51
N GLY A 154 9.14 9.49 -13.49
CA GLY A 154 9.36 8.85 -14.79
C GLY A 154 10.70 8.11 -14.90
N VAL A 155 11.69 8.51 -14.11
CA VAL A 155 13.08 8.02 -14.20
C VAL A 155 13.58 7.66 -12.82
N CYS A 156 14.33 6.54 -12.72
CA CYS A 156 15.01 6.15 -11.50
C CYS A 156 16.19 7.11 -11.21
N PRO A 157 16.30 7.70 -10.01
CA PRO A 157 17.42 8.58 -9.68
C PRO A 157 18.76 7.85 -9.59
N GLU A 158 18.75 6.58 -9.15
CA GLU A 158 19.96 5.76 -8.98
C GLU A 158 20.53 5.29 -10.33
N HIS A 159 19.70 4.63 -11.14
CA HIS A 159 20.15 4.00 -12.39
C HIS A 159 19.92 4.84 -13.65
N ARG A 160 19.22 5.98 -13.53
CA ARG A 160 18.89 6.88 -14.66
C ARG A 160 18.16 6.22 -15.82
N VAL A 161 17.37 5.19 -15.52
CA VAL A 161 16.51 4.49 -16.49
C VAL A 161 15.05 4.88 -16.33
N ILE A 162 14.28 4.79 -17.41
CA ILE A 162 12.83 5.02 -17.39
C ILE A 162 12.16 3.92 -16.53
N LEU A 163 11.28 4.33 -15.61
CA LEU A 163 10.51 3.41 -14.80
C LEU A 163 9.47 2.66 -15.66
N THR A 164 9.35 1.35 -15.46
CA THR A 164 8.43 0.50 -16.24
C THR A 164 7.22 0.07 -15.41
N GLY A 165 6.02 0.19 -15.98
CA GLY A 165 4.77 -0.32 -15.39
C GLY A 165 4.46 -1.78 -15.73
N ARG A 166 5.41 -2.49 -16.36
CA ARG A 166 5.26 -3.89 -16.76
C ARG A 166 6.49 -4.71 -16.34
N CYS A 167 6.23 -5.95 -15.94
CA CYS A 167 7.30 -6.91 -15.66
C CYS A 167 8.13 -7.20 -16.93
N PRO A 168 9.47 -7.13 -16.88
CA PRO A 168 10.31 -7.42 -18.04
C PRO A 168 10.16 -8.86 -18.54
N SER A 169 9.94 -9.82 -17.64
CA SER A 169 9.89 -11.24 -17.97
C SER A 169 8.54 -11.69 -18.52
N CYS A 170 7.43 -11.34 -17.85
CA CYS A 170 6.09 -11.82 -18.23
C CYS A 170 5.20 -10.76 -18.88
N ARG A 171 5.64 -9.48 -18.95
CA ARG A 171 4.90 -8.34 -19.55
C ARG A 171 3.56 -7.98 -18.89
N CYS A 172 3.21 -8.66 -17.79
CA CYS A 172 2.06 -8.31 -16.95
C CYS A 172 2.22 -6.90 -16.38
N VAL A 173 1.08 -6.21 -16.23
CA VAL A 173 1.01 -4.89 -15.60
C VAL A 173 1.30 -5.03 -14.11
N LEU A 174 2.17 -4.16 -13.60
CA LEU A 174 2.53 -4.13 -12.19
C LEU A 174 1.52 -3.30 -11.39
N ARG A 175 1.15 -3.81 -10.21
CA ARG A 175 0.17 -3.20 -9.33
C ARG A 175 0.62 -3.26 -7.88
N VAL A 176 0.21 -2.25 -7.11
CA VAL A 176 0.30 -2.26 -5.65
C VAL A 176 -0.87 -3.06 -5.09
N ALA A 177 -0.56 -3.93 -4.12
CA ALA A 177 -1.49 -4.89 -3.51
C ALA A 177 -2.61 -4.21 -2.72
#